data_AF-A0A9I9ECH2-F1
#
_entry.id   AF-A0A9I9ECH2-F1
#
_cell.length_a   1.000
_cell.length_b   1.000
_cell.length_c   1.000
_cell.angle_alpha   90.00
_cell.angle_beta   90.00
_cell.angle_gamma   90.00
#
_symmetry.space_group_name_H-M   'P 1'
#
loop_
_entity.id
_entity.type
_entity.pdbx_description
1 polymer ?
#
loop_
_entity_poly.entity_id
_entity_poly.type
_entity_poly.pdbx_seq_one_letter_code
_entity_poly.pdbx_strand_id
1 'polypeptide(L)'
;MALVLHSWTPSKNVYKVLIAAEYNGVKVDLAPDFTMGVSNKSPEFLKMNPIGKVPLLQTPDGAIFESNAITRYVARLKDSGLYGSSPIDYGHIEQWIDFSSLEIDSHISTILAPRYGYGVYYAPTDAVPPVKTPEEAAAAAKAKAEPKKQEEKPAAPAEEAPKPKAKNPLDLLPPSSMILDDWKRLYSNTKTNFREVAIKGFWDMYDPEGYSLWFCDYKYNDENTVSFVTLNKVGGFLQRMDIARKYAFGKMLVIGSEAPYKVKGLWLFRGKEIPQFVLDECYDMELYEWKKVDVSDEAQKERVNQMIEDQEPFEGEALLDAKCFK
;
A
#
# COMPACT_ATOMS: atom_id res chain seq x y z
N MET A 1 -9.57 -35.92 30.75
CA MET A 1 -9.80 -35.73 29.30
C MET A 1 -8.68 -34.88 28.73
N ALA A 2 -8.29 -35.10 27.48
CA ALA A 2 -7.29 -34.28 26.81
C ALA A 2 -7.83 -32.86 26.56
N LEU A 3 -6.94 -31.87 26.53
CA LEU A 3 -7.27 -30.51 26.12
C LEU A 3 -7.34 -30.47 24.60
N VAL A 4 -8.53 -30.20 24.04
CA VAL A 4 -8.76 -30.22 22.59
C VAL A 4 -9.14 -28.82 22.12
N LEU A 5 -8.33 -28.25 21.23
CA LEU A 5 -8.51 -26.93 20.67
C LEU A 5 -9.18 -27.02 19.29
N HIS A 6 -10.40 -26.53 19.20
CA HIS A 6 -11.17 -26.46 17.97
C HIS A 6 -10.85 -25.17 17.21
N SER A 7 -10.13 -25.31 16.10
CA SER A 7 -9.82 -24.20 15.20
C SER A 7 -9.22 -24.67 13.88
N TRP A 8 -8.95 -23.72 12.99
CA TRP A 8 -8.17 -23.92 11.77
C TRP A 8 -6.77 -23.32 11.94
N THR A 9 -5.80 -23.82 11.18
CA THR A 9 -4.43 -23.28 11.13
C THR A 9 -4.06 -22.91 9.70
N PRO A 10 -3.28 -21.84 9.45
CA PRO A 10 -2.64 -20.95 10.45
C PRO A 10 -3.57 -19.85 11.00
N SER A 11 -3.56 -19.60 12.32
CA SER A 11 -4.33 -18.52 12.95
C SER A 11 -3.59 -17.92 14.15
N LYS A 12 -3.44 -16.59 14.20
CA LYS A 12 -2.73 -15.89 15.29
C LYS A 12 -3.33 -16.20 16.68
N ASN A 13 -4.66 -16.31 16.73
CA ASN A 13 -5.39 -16.55 17.96
C ASN A 13 -5.23 -18.00 18.46
N VAL A 14 -4.96 -18.92 17.54
CA VAL A 14 -4.62 -20.32 17.86
C VAL A 14 -3.17 -20.41 18.30
N TYR A 15 -2.25 -19.76 17.58
CA TYR A 15 -0.83 -19.83 17.88
C TYR A 15 -0.49 -19.33 19.29
N LYS A 16 -1.10 -18.26 19.78
CA LYS A 16 -0.84 -17.82 21.16
C LYS A 16 -1.22 -18.88 22.22
N VAL A 17 -2.28 -19.66 21.98
CA VAL A 17 -2.67 -20.76 22.86
C VAL A 17 -1.64 -21.88 22.80
N LEU A 18 -1.24 -22.29 21.59
CA LEU A 18 -0.27 -23.37 21.40
C LEU A 18 1.13 -23.00 21.93
N ILE A 19 1.55 -21.74 21.74
CA ILE A 19 2.81 -21.23 22.27
C ILE A 19 2.79 -21.23 23.80
N ALA A 20 1.72 -20.70 24.42
CA ALA A 20 1.61 -20.74 25.88
C ALA A 20 1.55 -22.18 26.42
N ALA A 21 0.89 -23.09 25.70
CA ALA A 21 0.87 -24.50 26.03
C ALA A 21 2.28 -25.11 26.02
N GLU A 22 3.06 -24.86 24.96
CA GLU A 22 4.42 -25.35 24.81
C GLU A 22 5.34 -24.81 25.93
N TYR A 23 5.33 -23.49 26.17
CA TYR A 23 6.12 -22.87 27.25
C TYR A 23 5.73 -23.38 28.64
N ASN A 24 4.45 -23.70 28.85
CA ASN A 24 3.97 -24.25 30.11
C ASN A 24 4.10 -25.78 30.20
N GLY A 25 4.60 -26.45 29.15
CA GLY A 25 4.68 -27.91 29.07
C GLY A 25 3.31 -28.59 29.17
N VAL A 26 2.25 -27.95 28.66
CA VAL A 26 0.88 -28.44 28.62
C VAL A 26 0.59 -28.97 27.21
N LYS A 27 0.14 -30.22 27.11
CA LYS A 27 -0.27 -30.78 25.83
C LYS A 27 -1.68 -30.29 25.46
N VAL A 28 -1.81 -29.66 24.29
CA VAL A 28 -3.08 -29.25 23.68
C VAL A 28 -3.15 -29.83 22.28
N ASP A 29 -4.12 -30.72 22.05
CA ASP A 29 -4.34 -31.36 20.75
C ASP A 29 -5.29 -30.49 19.90
N LEU A 30 -5.03 -30.37 18.60
CA LEU A 30 -5.97 -29.75 17.67
C LEU A 30 -7.09 -30.73 17.33
N ALA A 31 -8.33 -30.24 17.27
CA ALA A 31 -9.46 -31.06 16.83
C ALA A 31 -9.22 -31.58 15.41
N PRO A 32 -9.32 -32.90 15.16
CA PRO A 32 -9.18 -33.44 13.82
C PRO A 32 -10.31 -32.94 12.93
N ASP A 33 -10.02 -32.73 11.64
CA ASP A 33 -10.99 -32.42 10.58
C ASP A 33 -11.87 -31.17 10.82
N PHE A 34 -11.40 -30.21 11.63
CA PHE A 34 -12.12 -28.97 11.84
C PHE A 34 -12.21 -28.15 10.54
N THR A 35 -13.43 -27.84 10.09
CA THR A 35 -13.71 -27.05 8.89
C THR A 35 -14.44 -25.76 9.25
N MET A 36 -13.79 -24.61 9.00
CA MET A 36 -14.39 -23.29 9.26
C MET A 36 -15.61 -23.06 8.37
N GLY A 37 -16.71 -22.58 8.95
CA GLY A 37 -18.01 -22.42 8.30
C GLY A 37 -18.92 -23.65 8.38
N VAL A 38 -18.37 -24.83 8.73
CA VAL A 38 -19.12 -26.08 8.87
C VAL A 38 -19.12 -26.53 10.33
N SER A 39 -17.96 -26.89 10.87
CA SER A 39 -17.81 -27.43 12.23
C SER A 39 -18.27 -26.42 13.29
N ASN A 40 -17.90 -25.14 13.16
CA ASN A 40 -18.31 -24.08 14.10
C ASN A 40 -19.76 -23.61 13.97
N LYS A 41 -20.50 -24.13 12.99
CA LYS A 41 -21.93 -23.86 12.81
C LYS A 41 -22.81 -25.03 13.25
N SER A 42 -22.22 -26.16 13.65
CA SER A 42 -22.99 -27.31 14.14
C SER A 42 -23.71 -26.98 15.46
N PRO A 43 -24.88 -27.58 15.74
CA PRO A 43 -25.58 -27.40 17.00
C PRO A 43 -24.73 -27.78 18.23
N GLU A 44 -23.87 -28.78 18.09
CA GLU A 44 -22.97 -29.25 19.15
C GLU A 44 -21.90 -28.20 19.47
N PHE A 45 -21.32 -27.57 18.43
CA PHE A 45 -20.36 -26.50 18.63
C PHE A 45 -21.00 -25.25 19.23
N LEU A 46 -22.18 -24.86 18.74
CA LEU A 46 -22.90 -23.68 19.22
C LEU A 46 -23.38 -23.81 20.67
N LYS A 47 -23.60 -25.04 21.16
CA LYS A 47 -23.84 -25.29 22.60
C LYS A 47 -22.63 -24.97 23.46
N MET A 48 -21.41 -25.09 22.92
CA MET A 48 -20.17 -24.78 23.63
C MET A 48 -19.74 -23.32 23.47
N ASN A 49 -19.94 -22.74 22.27
CA ASN A 49 -19.72 -21.32 22.01
C ASN A 49 -20.88 -20.76 21.17
N PRO A 50 -21.81 -20.02 21.79
CA PRO A 50 -22.99 -19.48 21.08
C PRO A 50 -22.63 -18.46 20.00
N ILE A 51 -21.42 -17.89 20.02
CA ILE A 51 -20.93 -16.94 19.01
C ILE A 51 -20.52 -17.68 17.72
N GLY A 52 -20.23 -18.98 17.80
CA GLY A 52 -19.76 -19.77 16.66
C GLY A 52 -18.41 -19.30 16.10
N LYS A 53 -17.59 -18.67 16.93
CA LYS A 53 -16.22 -18.24 16.61
C LYS A 53 -15.19 -19.24 17.15
N VAL A 54 -13.97 -19.14 16.64
CA VAL A 54 -12.82 -19.93 17.05
C VAL A 54 -11.66 -19.01 17.45
N PRO A 55 -10.72 -19.46 18.31
CA PRO A 55 -10.61 -20.80 18.91
C PRO A 55 -11.60 -21.08 20.05
N LEU A 56 -11.84 -22.37 20.30
CA LEU A 56 -12.56 -22.91 21.45
C LEU A 56 -11.75 -24.07 22.05
N LEU A 57 -11.48 -24.02 23.35
CA LEU A 57 -10.81 -25.10 24.07
C LEU A 57 -11.84 -25.94 24.81
N GLN A 58 -11.89 -27.24 24.50
CA GLN A 58 -12.60 -28.21 25.32
C GLN A 58 -11.68 -28.68 26.45
N THR A 59 -12.18 -28.59 27.68
CA THR A 59 -11.52 -29.07 28.90
C THR A 59 -12.39 -30.14 29.56
N PRO A 60 -11.87 -30.89 30.55
CA PRO A 60 -12.68 -31.84 31.31
C PRO A 60 -13.89 -31.21 32.01
N ASP A 61 -13.79 -29.93 32.39
CA ASP A 61 -14.78 -29.24 33.22
C ASP A 61 -15.76 -28.38 32.39
N GLY A 62 -15.50 -28.25 31.09
CA GLY A 62 -16.31 -27.44 30.18
C GLY A 62 -15.51 -26.78 29.05
N ALA A 63 -16.22 -26.10 28.17
CA ALA A 63 -15.61 -25.36 27.06
C ALA A 63 -15.24 -23.93 27.48
N ILE A 64 -14.12 -23.44 26.96
CA ILE A 64 -13.65 -22.06 27.12
C ILE A 64 -13.50 -21.48 25.72
N PHE A 65 -14.14 -20.33 25.47
CA PHE A 65 -13.94 -19.53 24.27
C PHE A 65 -13.27 -18.20 24.64
N GLU A 66 -12.91 -17.40 23.63
CA GLU A 66 -11.97 -16.28 23.71
C GLU A 66 -10.52 -16.69 23.90
N SER A 67 -9.73 -16.39 22.87
CA SER A 67 -8.35 -16.87 22.77
C SER A 67 -7.42 -16.39 23.89
N ASN A 68 -7.60 -15.16 24.41
CA ASN A 68 -6.85 -14.69 25.58
C ASN A 68 -7.30 -15.42 26.87
N ALA A 69 -8.59 -15.70 27.03
CA ALA A 69 -9.08 -16.47 28.18
C ALA A 69 -8.55 -17.91 28.18
N ILE A 70 -8.55 -18.57 27.02
CA ILE A 70 -7.95 -19.88 26.81
C ILE A 70 -6.45 -19.85 27.14
N THR A 71 -5.72 -18.85 26.67
CA THR A 71 -4.28 -18.70 26.91
C THR A 71 -3.97 -18.58 28.41
N ARG A 72 -4.74 -17.75 29.14
CA ARG A 72 -4.63 -17.61 30.60
C ARG A 72 -4.95 -18.91 31.32
N TYR A 73 -5.98 -19.62 30.90
CA TYR A 73 -6.32 -20.93 31.46
C TYR A 73 -5.15 -21.90 31.31
N VAL A 74 -4.61 -22.05 30.10
CA VAL A 74 -3.46 -22.92 29.82
C VAL A 74 -2.22 -22.50 30.62
N ALA A 75 -1.94 -21.20 30.73
CA ALA A 75 -0.80 -20.68 31.48
C ALA A 75 -0.92 -20.93 32.99
N ARG A 76 -2.13 -21.07 33.54
CA ARG A 76 -2.38 -21.35 34.96
C ARG A 76 -2.41 -22.84 35.32
N LEU A 77 -2.40 -23.76 34.34
CA LEU A 77 -2.44 -25.20 34.61
C LEU A 77 -1.15 -25.75 35.25
N LYS A 78 -0.05 -25.02 35.09
CA LYS A 78 1.28 -25.34 35.65
C LYS A 78 1.98 -24.05 36.06
N ASP A 79 2.85 -24.16 37.05
CA ASP A 79 3.66 -23.05 37.54
C ASP A 79 5.01 -23.00 36.78
N SER A 80 4.97 -22.47 35.56
CA SER A 80 6.18 -22.19 34.76
C SER A 80 6.68 -20.75 34.92
N GLY A 81 6.02 -19.94 35.77
CA GLY A 81 6.22 -18.49 35.82
C GLY A 81 5.58 -17.71 34.66
N LEU A 82 5.00 -18.38 33.65
CA LEU A 82 4.42 -17.72 32.47
C LEU A 82 3.29 -16.75 32.79
N TYR A 83 2.57 -17.00 33.88
CA TYR A 83 1.47 -16.15 34.31
C TYR A 83 1.79 -15.31 35.56
N GLY A 84 3.04 -15.30 36.04
CA GLY A 84 3.42 -14.56 37.25
C GLY A 84 2.92 -15.20 38.55
N SER A 85 3.35 -14.64 39.69
CA SER A 85 3.06 -15.20 41.03
C SER A 85 2.52 -14.17 42.03
N SER A 86 2.47 -12.90 41.64
CA SER A 86 2.03 -11.80 42.49
C SER A 86 0.95 -10.94 41.80
N PRO A 87 0.16 -10.17 42.58
CA PRO A 87 -0.83 -9.26 42.01
C PRO A 87 -0.24 -8.26 41.00
N ILE A 88 1.01 -7.82 41.22
CA ILE A 88 1.67 -6.88 40.29
C ILE A 88 2.10 -7.58 39.00
N ASP A 89 2.55 -8.83 39.05
CA ASP A 89 2.87 -9.60 37.85
C ASP A 89 1.62 -9.81 37.00
N TYR A 90 0.51 -10.20 37.65
CA TYR A 90 -0.79 -10.33 36.98
C TYR A 90 -1.19 -9.01 36.34
N GLY A 91 -1.08 -7.90 37.06
CA GLY A 91 -1.36 -6.57 36.54
C GLY A 91 -0.56 -6.23 35.28
N HIS A 92 0.75 -6.47 35.29
CA HIS A 92 1.62 -6.22 34.13
C HIS A 92 1.30 -7.14 32.94
N ILE A 93 1.01 -8.42 33.19
CA ILE A 93 0.65 -9.38 32.14
C ILE A 93 -0.68 -8.97 31.49
N GLU A 94 -1.69 -8.66 32.29
CA GLU A 94 -2.99 -8.21 31.80
C GLU A 94 -2.86 -6.88 31.04
N GLN A 95 -2.08 -5.92 31.55
CA GLN A 95 -1.80 -4.65 30.88
C GLN A 95 -1.29 -4.88 29.44
N TRP A 96 -0.33 -5.77 29.24
CA TRP A 96 0.24 -6.01 27.91
C TRP A 96 -0.68 -6.84 27.00
N ILE A 97 -1.47 -7.77 27.56
CA ILE A 97 -2.48 -8.51 26.78
C ILE A 97 -3.56 -7.54 26.27
N ASP A 98 -4.05 -6.66 27.14
CA ASP A 98 -5.08 -5.69 26.80
C ASP A 98 -4.55 -4.62 25.85
N PHE A 99 -3.35 -4.10 26.08
CA PHE A 99 -2.66 -3.21 25.13
C PHE A 99 -2.52 -3.87 23.75
N SER A 100 -2.06 -5.13 23.69
CA SER A 100 -1.95 -5.85 22.42
C SER A 100 -3.31 -6.04 21.75
N SER A 101 -4.39 -6.29 22.51
CA SER A 101 -5.71 -6.55 21.92
C SER A 101 -6.40 -5.26 21.45
N LEU A 102 -6.24 -4.17 22.19
CA LEU A 102 -6.98 -2.92 21.98
C LEU A 102 -6.22 -1.90 21.16
N GLU A 103 -4.88 -1.86 21.30
CA GLU A 103 -4.04 -0.86 20.64
C GLU A 103 -3.25 -1.44 19.46
N ILE A 104 -2.86 -2.71 19.50
CA ILE A 104 -2.09 -3.31 18.38
C ILE A 104 -3.02 -4.04 17.41
N ASP A 105 -3.74 -5.06 17.89
CA ASP A 105 -4.54 -5.95 17.06
C ASP A 105 -5.65 -5.21 16.31
N SER A 106 -6.31 -4.26 16.96
CA SER A 106 -7.39 -3.47 16.36
C SER A 106 -6.89 -2.69 15.14
N HIS A 107 -5.75 -2.00 15.28
CA HIS A 107 -5.15 -1.17 14.25
C HIS A 107 -4.51 -2.02 13.14
N ILE A 108 -3.81 -3.11 13.50
CA ILE A 108 -3.26 -4.06 12.53
C ILE A 108 -4.40 -4.68 11.71
N SER A 109 -5.52 -5.04 12.33
CA SER A 109 -6.66 -5.61 11.62
C SER A 109 -7.23 -4.65 10.57
N THR A 110 -7.24 -3.34 10.83
CA THR A 110 -7.68 -2.33 9.85
C THR A 110 -6.80 -2.32 8.60
N ILE A 111 -5.51 -2.63 8.76
CA ILE A 111 -4.50 -2.65 7.69
C ILE A 111 -4.50 -4.00 6.96
N LEU A 112 -4.59 -5.12 7.70
CA LEU A 112 -4.45 -6.47 7.17
C LEU A 112 -5.77 -7.05 6.65
N ALA A 113 -6.91 -6.81 7.31
CA ALA A 113 -8.19 -7.40 6.91
C ALA A 113 -8.56 -7.05 5.45
N PRO A 114 -8.37 -5.80 4.98
CA PRO A 114 -8.61 -5.50 3.57
C PRO A 114 -7.63 -6.19 2.61
N ARG A 115 -6.35 -6.35 2.99
CA ARG A 115 -5.35 -7.10 2.20
C ARG A 115 -5.69 -8.57 2.05
N TYR A 116 -6.34 -9.16 3.06
CA TYR A 116 -6.84 -10.54 3.03
C TYR A 116 -8.24 -10.68 2.40
N GLY A 117 -8.82 -9.59 1.87
CA GLY A 117 -10.13 -9.62 1.21
C GLY A 117 -11.33 -9.59 2.16
N TYR A 118 -11.12 -9.31 3.45
CA TYR A 118 -12.18 -9.19 4.46
C TYR A 118 -12.70 -7.75 4.64
N GLY A 119 -12.30 -6.83 3.76
CA GLY A 119 -12.73 -5.43 3.78
C GLY A 119 -12.33 -4.69 2.51
N VAL A 120 -12.81 -3.44 2.36
CA VAL A 120 -12.44 -2.58 1.23
C VAL A 120 -10.99 -2.15 1.39
N TYR A 121 -10.11 -2.63 0.51
CA TYR A 121 -8.69 -2.26 0.51
C TYR A 121 -8.51 -0.90 -0.15
N TYR A 122 -8.02 0.07 0.63
CA TYR A 122 -7.76 1.44 0.18
C TYR A 122 -6.25 1.66 0.04
N ALA A 123 -5.68 1.27 -1.10
CA ALA A 123 -4.25 1.38 -1.38
C ALA A 123 -3.59 2.76 -1.05
N PRO A 124 -4.28 3.92 -1.14
CA PRO A 124 -3.71 5.21 -0.74
C PRO A 124 -3.31 5.35 0.74
N THR A 125 -3.91 4.60 1.67
CA THR A 125 -3.61 4.72 3.12
C THR A 125 -2.32 4.01 3.54
N ASP A 126 -1.80 3.12 2.69
CA ASP A 126 -0.53 2.42 2.91
C ASP A 126 0.67 3.12 2.25
N ALA A 127 0.44 4.24 1.55
CA ALA A 127 1.51 5.11 1.10
C ALA A 127 2.15 5.77 2.33
N VAL A 128 3.40 5.43 2.64
CA VAL A 128 4.19 6.12 3.65
C VAL A 128 4.19 7.61 3.27
N PRO A 129 3.60 8.51 4.07
CA PRO A 129 3.68 9.92 3.74
C PRO A 129 5.17 10.29 3.68
N PRO A 130 5.60 11.08 2.69
CA PRO A 130 7.00 11.48 2.60
C PRO A 130 7.42 12.07 3.94
N VAL A 131 8.60 11.65 4.44
CA VAL A 131 9.21 12.23 5.64
C VAL A 131 9.30 13.74 5.40
N LYS A 132 8.37 14.49 6.00
CA LYS A 132 8.32 15.94 5.87
C LYS A 132 9.67 16.50 6.27
N THR A 133 10.24 17.34 5.44
CA THR A 133 11.47 18.05 5.80
C THR A 133 11.19 18.91 7.05
N PRO A 134 12.20 19.22 7.88
CA PRO A 134 12.04 20.10 9.04
C PRO A 134 11.34 21.43 8.70
N GLU A 135 11.48 21.88 7.45
CA GLU A 135 10.87 23.07 6.88
C GLU A 135 9.34 22.94 6.68
N GLU A 136 8.84 21.76 6.26
CA GLU A 136 7.40 21.48 6.13
C GLU A 136 6.71 21.26 7.48
N ALA A 137 7.43 20.70 8.47
CA ALA A 137 6.94 20.59 9.84
C ALA A 137 6.81 21.98 10.51
N ALA A 138 7.77 22.89 10.25
CA ALA A 138 7.73 24.27 10.71
C ALA A 138 6.60 25.09 10.03
N ALA A 139 6.32 24.83 8.75
CA ALA A 139 5.22 25.47 8.01
C ALA A 139 3.84 25.01 8.53
N ALA A 140 3.68 23.71 8.85
CA ALA A 140 2.44 23.19 9.42
C ALA A 140 2.18 23.67 10.86
N ALA A 141 3.24 23.91 11.65
CA ALA A 141 3.14 24.51 12.98
C ALA A 141 2.76 26.01 12.91
N LYS A 142 3.25 26.74 11.90
CA LYS A 142 2.88 28.15 11.65
C LYS A 142 1.44 28.31 11.15
N ALA A 143 0.88 27.32 10.46
CA ALA A 143 -0.49 27.36 9.95
C ALA A 143 -1.57 27.13 11.04
N LYS A 144 -1.21 26.75 12.27
CA LYS A 144 -2.15 26.49 13.37
C LYS A 144 -2.13 27.52 14.51
N ALA A 145 -1.38 28.61 14.40
CA ALA A 145 -1.28 29.63 15.45
C ALA A 145 -2.11 30.89 15.11
N GLU A 146 -3.35 30.94 15.59
CA GLU A 146 -4.00 32.22 15.92
C GLU A 146 -3.58 32.67 17.34
N PRO A 147 -3.59 33.98 17.63
CA PRO A 147 -2.81 34.54 18.73
C PRO A 147 -3.51 34.33 20.09
N LYS A 148 -2.88 33.57 20.98
CA LYS A 148 -3.11 33.71 22.43
C LYS A 148 -1.78 33.93 23.17
N LYS A 149 -1.85 34.97 24.00
CA LYS A 149 -0.89 35.54 24.96
C LYS A 149 0.32 34.70 25.35
N GLN A 150 1.46 35.41 25.37
CA GLN A 150 2.71 35.09 26.06
C GLN A 150 2.49 34.58 27.48
N GLU A 151 3.09 33.42 27.78
CA GLU A 151 3.68 33.10 29.09
C GLU A 151 5.04 32.44 28.85
N GLU A 152 6.07 32.95 29.53
CA GLU A 152 7.46 32.47 29.52
C GLU A 152 7.67 31.25 30.43
N LYS A 153 8.38 30.21 29.93
CA LYS A 153 9.50 29.47 30.58
C LYS A 153 9.70 28.06 29.95
N PRO A 154 10.84 27.37 30.17
CA PRO A 154 12.21 27.69 29.79
C PRO A 154 12.84 26.56 28.92
N ALA A 155 14.05 26.83 28.40
CA ALA A 155 14.78 26.04 27.39
C ALA A 155 14.98 24.53 27.69
N ALA A 156 14.85 23.72 26.64
CA ALA A 156 15.32 22.33 26.54
C ALA A 156 16.41 22.21 25.44
N PRO A 157 17.32 21.22 25.54
CA PRO A 157 18.66 21.27 24.97
C PRO A 157 18.72 21.08 23.46
N ALA A 158 19.77 21.64 22.84
CA ALA A 158 20.05 21.58 21.41
C ALA A 158 20.16 20.15 20.87
N GLU A 159 19.34 19.84 19.86
CA GLU A 159 19.39 18.60 19.08
C GLU A 159 20.38 18.76 17.91
N GLU A 160 21.27 17.78 17.74
CA GLU A 160 22.33 17.74 16.73
C GLU A 160 21.80 17.80 15.29
N ALA A 161 22.48 18.56 14.43
CA ALA A 161 22.14 18.74 13.02
C ALA A 161 22.27 17.43 12.20
N PRO A 162 21.31 17.09 11.31
CA PRO A 162 21.40 15.91 10.46
C PRO A 162 22.35 16.13 9.27
N LYS A 163 23.16 15.12 8.96
CA LYS A 163 24.13 15.08 7.84
C LYS A 163 23.44 15.09 6.45
N PRO A 164 24.10 15.59 5.38
CA PRO A 164 23.49 15.79 4.05
C PRO A 164 23.27 14.47 3.28
N LYS A 165 22.10 14.33 2.64
CA LYS A 165 21.80 13.25 1.67
C LYS A 165 22.54 13.47 0.33
N ALA A 166 23.03 12.39 -0.28
CA ALA A 166 23.69 12.40 -1.59
C ALA A 166 22.76 12.87 -2.72
N LYS A 167 23.28 13.66 -3.67
CA LYS A 167 22.53 14.20 -4.83
C LYS A 167 22.22 13.10 -5.86
N ASN A 168 21.03 13.15 -6.48
CA ASN A 168 20.59 12.17 -7.47
C ASN A 168 21.42 12.31 -8.77
N PRO A 169 21.85 11.22 -9.43
CA PRO A 169 22.62 11.26 -10.68
C PRO A 169 21.98 12.08 -11.82
N LEU A 170 20.65 12.18 -11.88
CA LEU A 170 19.95 12.98 -12.89
C LEU A 170 20.05 14.49 -12.67
N ASP A 171 20.34 14.94 -11.44
CA ASP A 171 20.59 16.35 -11.14
C ASP A 171 21.95 16.82 -11.69
N LEU A 172 22.81 15.89 -12.13
CA LEU A 172 24.12 16.17 -12.71
C LEU A 172 24.09 16.26 -14.25
N LEU A 173 22.94 15.98 -14.87
CA LEU A 173 22.79 16.09 -16.32
C LEU A 173 22.81 17.56 -16.77
N PRO A 174 23.35 17.86 -17.97
CA PRO A 174 23.39 19.22 -18.50
C PRO A 174 21.97 19.81 -18.55
N PRO A 175 21.76 21.09 -18.16
CA PRO A 175 20.45 21.70 -18.09
C PRO A 175 19.66 21.52 -19.40
N SER A 176 18.41 21.07 -19.28
CA SER A 176 17.46 20.96 -20.39
C SER A 176 16.83 22.31 -20.67
N SER A 177 16.49 22.60 -21.92
CA SER A 177 15.63 23.75 -22.24
C SER A 177 14.18 23.52 -21.77
N MET A 178 13.74 22.26 -21.73
CA MET A 178 12.47 21.85 -21.16
C MET A 178 12.52 21.89 -19.62
N ILE A 179 11.60 22.64 -19.00
CA ILE A 179 11.33 22.61 -17.56
C ILE A 179 10.10 21.75 -17.31
N LEU A 180 10.29 20.59 -16.67
CA LEU A 180 9.21 19.62 -16.48
C LEU A 180 8.05 20.16 -15.63
N ASP A 181 8.34 20.97 -14.61
CA ASP A 181 7.29 21.54 -13.75
C ASP A 181 6.42 22.55 -14.50
N ASP A 182 6.99 23.29 -15.46
CA ASP A 182 6.23 24.18 -16.33
C ASP A 182 5.32 23.40 -17.27
N TRP A 183 5.83 22.29 -17.83
CA TRP A 183 5.00 21.34 -18.58
C TRP A 183 3.83 20.81 -17.74
N LYS A 184 4.10 20.28 -16.54
CA LYS A 184 3.07 19.74 -15.63
C LYS A 184 2.03 20.79 -15.24
N ARG A 185 2.47 22.04 -15.04
CA ARG A 185 1.59 23.18 -14.76
C ARG A 185 0.71 23.52 -15.95
N LEU A 186 1.28 23.62 -17.16
CA LEU A 186 0.55 23.85 -18.40
C LEU A 186 -0.51 22.76 -18.63
N TYR A 187 -0.11 21.50 -18.52
CA TYR A 187 -1.00 20.34 -18.65
C TYR A 187 -2.16 20.41 -17.66
N SER A 188 -1.88 20.67 -16.37
CA SER A 188 -2.89 20.69 -15.31
C SER A 188 -3.91 21.84 -15.45
N ASN A 189 -3.44 22.98 -15.96
CA ASN A 189 -4.24 24.19 -16.10
C ASN A 189 -5.07 24.22 -17.39
N THR A 190 -4.71 23.42 -18.39
CA THR A 190 -5.47 23.32 -19.63
C THR A 190 -6.75 22.51 -19.40
N LYS A 191 -7.92 23.16 -19.54
CA LYS A 191 -9.24 22.51 -19.39
C LYS A 191 -10.01 22.38 -20.70
N THR A 192 -9.72 23.24 -21.67
CA THR A 192 -10.34 23.29 -23.00
C THR A 192 -9.25 23.52 -24.05
N ASN A 193 -9.56 23.26 -25.32
CA ASN A 193 -8.63 23.40 -26.45
C ASN A 193 -7.30 22.68 -26.24
N PHE A 194 -7.39 21.44 -25.78
CA PHE A 194 -6.25 20.69 -25.29
C PHE A 194 -5.12 20.54 -26.33
N ARG A 195 -5.48 20.36 -27.61
CA ARG A 195 -4.50 20.34 -28.71
C ARG A 195 -3.79 21.67 -28.95
N GLU A 196 -4.52 22.78 -28.92
CA GLU A 196 -3.95 24.09 -29.23
C GLU A 196 -3.07 24.64 -28.11
N VAL A 197 -3.34 24.23 -26.86
CA VAL A 197 -2.65 24.75 -25.67
C VAL A 197 -1.67 23.72 -25.11
N ALA A 198 -2.14 22.57 -24.64
CA ALA A 198 -1.30 21.58 -23.98
C ALA A 198 -0.41 20.83 -24.98
N ILE A 199 -0.96 20.30 -26.09
CA ILE A 199 -0.16 19.56 -27.07
C ILE A 199 0.84 20.48 -27.78
N LYS A 200 0.39 21.64 -28.25
CA LYS A 200 1.30 22.62 -28.86
C LYS A 200 2.40 23.04 -27.87
N GLY A 201 2.03 23.41 -26.65
CA GLY A 201 3.00 23.80 -25.63
C GLY A 201 3.95 22.67 -25.24
N PHE A 202 3.49 21.41 -25.23
CA PHE A 202 4.35 20.25 -25.05
C PHE A 202 5.46 20.23 -26.09
N TRP A 203 5.11 20.28 -27.38
CA TRP A 203 6.08 20.20 -28.46
C TRP A 203 6.96 21.45 -28.57
N ASP A 204 6.46 22.64 -28.21
CA ASP A 204 7.25 23.86 -28.12
C ASP A 204 8.31 23.79 -27.00
N MET A 205 8.00 23.07 -25.91
CA MET A 205 8.92 22.88 -24.78
C MET A 205 9.80 21.63 -24.89
N TYR A 206 9.40 20.64 -25.69
CA TYR A 206 10.02 19.31 -25.71
C TYR A 206 11.47 19.37 -26.21
N ASP A 207 12.40 18.90 -25.36
CA ASP A 207 13.82 18.83 -25.65
C ASP A 207 14.25 17.36 -25.81
N PRO A 208 14.50 16.86 -27.04
CA PRO A 208 14.89 15.47 -27.28
C PRO A 208 16.31 15.13 -26.79
N GLU A 209 17.17 16.13 -26.55
CA GLU A 209 18.49 15.90 -25.97
C GLU A 209 18.40 15.76 -24.44
N GLY A 210 17.45 16.49 -23.85
CA GLY A 210 17.21 16.49 -22.41
C GLY A 210 16.22 15.44 -21.91
N TYR A 211 15.27 15.01 -22.73
CA TYR A 211 14.21 14.10 -22.34
C TYR A 211 14.00 13.01 -23.40
N SER A 212 13.47 11.87 -22.95
CA SER A 212 13.08 10.78 -23.83
C SER A 212 11.63 10.38 -23.58
N LEU A 213 10.92 10.12 -24.68
CA LEU A 213 9.56 9.59 -24.66
C LEU A 213 9.58 8.09 -24.88
N TRP A 214 8.71 7.39 -24.16
CA TRP A 214 8.58 5.94 -24.20
C TRP A 214 7.11 5.52 -24.18
N PHE A 215 6.74 4.62 -25.09
CA PHE A 215 5.51 3.85 -24.96
C PHE A 215 5.77 2.65 -24.05
N CYS A 216 4.79 2.34 -23.20
CA CYS A 216 4.75 1.10 -22.43
C CYS A 216 3.45 0.35 -22.71
N ASP A 217 3.56 -0.89 -23.20
CA ASP A 217 2.41 -1.77 -23.42
C ASP A 217 2.48 -2.93 -22.41
N TYR A 218 1.41 -3.17 -21.64
CA TYR A 218 1.40 -4.24 -20.64
C TYR A 218 1.41 -5.61 -21.31
N LYS A 219 2.29 -6.52 -20.85
CA LYS A 219 2.51 -7.81 -21.52
C LYS A 219 1.36 -8.81 -21.34
N TYR A 220 0.67 -8.76 -20.21
CA TYR A 220 -0.30 -9.78 -19.77
C TYR A 220 -1.74 -9.26 -19.79
N ASN A 221 -2.15 -8.60 -20.87
CA ASN A 221 -3.48 -7.97 -20.95
C ASN A 221 -4.62 -8.99 -20.82
N ASP A 222 -4.41 -10.24 -21.22
CA ASP A 222 -5.34 -11.35 -21.07
C ASP A 222 -5.76 -11.62 -19.61
N GLU A 223 -4.91 -11.30 -18.64
CA GLU A 223 -5.23 -11.43 -17.21
C GLU A 223 -6.15 -10.32 -16.66
N ASN A 224 -6.33 -9.24 -17.42
CA ASN A 224 -7.09 -8.07 -16.99
C ASN A 224 -8.59 -8.28 -17.25
N THR A 225 -9.20 -9.22 -16.53
CA THR A 225 -10.61 -9.60 -16.73
C THR A 225 -11.60 -8.74 -15.96
N VAL A 226 -11.11 -7.91 -15.04
CA VAL A 226 -11.93 -7.10 -14.15
C VAL A 226 -11.47 -5.66 -14.19
N SER A 227 -12.37 -4.74 -14.56
CA SER A 227 -12.07 -3.32 -14.80
C SER A 227 -11.45 -2.67 -13.57
N PHE A 228 -12.13 -2.73 -12.43
CA PHE A 228 -11.65 -2.09 -11.19
C PHE A 228 -10.29 -2.66 -10.72
N VAL A 229 -10.03 -3.95 -10.93
CA VAL A 229 -8.73 -4.58 -10.60
C VAL A 229 -7.64 -4.04 -11.52
N THR A 230 -7.93 -3.91 -12.81
CA THR A 230 -7.00 -3.36 -13.81
C THR A 230 -6.65 -1.90 -13.51
N LEU A 231 -7.65 -1.09 -13.16
CA LEU A 231 -7.47 0.30 -12.73
C LEU A 231 -6.60 0.40 -11.48
N ASN A 232 -6.79 -0.51 -10.51
CA ASN A 232 -5.98 -0.56 -9.30
C ASN A 232 -4.54 -0.99 -9.57
N LYS A 233 -4.31 -1.96 -10.46
CA LYS A 233 -2.96 -2.36 -10.91
C LYS A 233 -2.20 -1.15 -11.48
N VAL A 234 -2.82 -0.41 -12.40
CA VAL A 234 -2.23 0.82 -12.97
C VAL A 234 -1.95 1.86 -11.88
N GLY A 235 -2.87 2.05 -10.93
CA GLY A 235 -2.67 2.96 -9.81
C GLY A 235 -1.47 2.59 -8.93
N GLY A 236 -1.31 1.29 -8.62
CA GLY A 236 -0.15 0.79 -7.87
C GLY A 236 1.16 1.00 -8.61
N PHE A 237 1.18 0.79 -9.93
CA PHE A 237 2.36 1.08 -10.76
C PHE A 237 2.74 2.56 -10.66
N LEU A 238 1.78 3.48 -10.82
CA LEU A 238 2.04 4.92 -10.69
C LEU A 238 2.58 5.34 -9.31
N GLN A 239 2.13 4.67 -8.23
CA GLN A 239 2.65 4.93 -6.88
C GLN A 239 4.12 4.50 -6.72
N ARG A 240 4.50 3.35 -7.28
CA ARG A 240 5.91 2.89 -7.26
C ARG A 240 6.81 3.79 -8.12
N MET A 241 6.26 4.41 -9.15
CA MET A 241 6.94 5.41 -9.98
C MET A 241 7.18 6.75 -9.27
N ASP A 242 6.66 6.98 -8.05
CA ASP A 242 6.77 8.26 -7.33
C ASP A 242 8.23 8.67 -7.03
N ILE A 243 9.15 7.70 -6.95
CA ILE A 243 10.60 7.95 -6.87
C ILE A 243 11.13 8.78 -8.06
N ALA A 244 10.46 8.68 -9.21
CA ALA A 244 10.79 9.41 -10.43
C ALA A 244 9.97 10.69 -10.59
N ARG A 245 9.12 11.06 -9.63
CA ARG A 245 8.16 12.17 -9.77
C ARG A 245 8.82 13.48 -10.19
N LYS A 246 9.98 13.81 -9.63
CA LYS A 246 10.74 15.01 -9.99
C LYS A 246 11.28 14.99 -11.43
N TYR A 247 11.46 13.80 -12.02
CA TYR A 247 12.18 13.60 -13.28
C TYR A 247 11.32 13.01 -14.40
N ALA A 248 10.05 12.71 -14.13
CA ALA A 248 9.18 12.05 -15.07
C ALA A 248 7.76 12.65 -15.11
N PHE A 249 7.13 12.48 -16.26
CA PHE A 249 5.70 12.67 -16.49
C PHE A 249 5.18 11.41 -17.18
N GLY A 250 4.02 10.91 -16.77
CA GLY A 250 3.47 9.67 -17.30
C GLY A 250 1.98 9.76 -17.55
N LYS A 251 1.50 8.94 -18.47
CA LYS A 251 0.09 8.80 -18.77
C LYS A 251 -0.23 7.35 -19.06
N MET A 252 -1.16 6.77 -18.32
CA MET A 252 -1.58 5.39 -18.44
C MET A 252 -3.06 5.36 -18.86
N LEU A 253 -3.37 4.61 -19.91
CA LEU A 253 -4.70 4.41 -20.45
C LEU A 253 -5.12 2.97 -20.17
N VAL A 254 -6.35 2.79 -19.71
CA VAL A 254 -7.02 1.48 -19.64
C VAL A 254 -8.10 1.48 -20.71
N ILE A 255 -7.98 0.56 -21.65
CA ILE A 255 -8.71 0.55 -22.91
C ILE A 255 -9.54 -0.74 -22.98
N GLY A 256 -10.77 -0.64 -23.48
CA GLY A 256 -11.72 -1.73 -23.65
C GLY A 256 -13.03 -1.49 -22.91
N SER A 257 -14.15 -1.80 -23.56
CA SER A 257 -15.49 -1.77 -22.95
C SER A 257 -15.80 -3.05 -22.16
N GLU A 258 -15.16 -4.16 -22.54
CA GLU A 258 -15.32 -5.48 -21.92
C GLU A 258 -13.93 -6.13 -21.71
N ALA A 259 -13.90 -7.15 -20.86
CA ALA A 259 -12.69 -7.92 -20.63
C ALA A 259 -12.23 -8.68 -21.89
N PRO A 260 -10.91 -8.86 -22.10
CA PRO A 260 -9.80 -8.36 -21.29
C PRO A 260 -9.44 -6.88 -21.57
N TYR A 261 -9.17 -6.11 -20.52
CA TYR A 261 -8.80 -4.71 -20.60
C TYR A 261 -7.32 -4.52 -20.95
N LYS A 262 -7.02 -3.68 -21.94
CA LYS A 262 -5.66 -3.37 -22.38
C LYS A 262 -5.11 -2.20 -21.60
N VAL A 263 -3.86 -2.34 -21.12
CA VAL A 263 -3.15 -1.26 -20.43
C VAL A 263 -2.01 -0.77 -21.32
N LYS A 264 -2.06 0.52 -21.66
CA LYS A 264 -1.04 1.21 -22.44
C LYS A 264 -0.60 2.47 -21.72
N GLY A 265 0.61 2.93 -21.98
CA GLY A 265 1.09 4.16 -21.37
C GLY A 265 2.15 4.89 -22.18
N LEU A 266 2.32 6.15 -21.83
CA LEU A 266 3.27 7.10 -22.37
C LEU A 266 4.05 7.69 -21.21
N TRP A 267 5.36 7.65 -21.30
CA TRP A 267 6.25 8.18 -20.27
C TRP A 267 7.29 9.11 -20.88
N LEU A 268 7.47 10.25 -20.24
CA LEU A 268 8.51 11.21 -20.47
C LEU A 268 9.50 11.11 -19.30
N PHE A 269 10.74 10.74 -19.57
CA PHE A 269 11.81 10.69 -18.58
C PHE A 269 12.89 11.71 -18.87
N ARG A 270 13.48 12.27 -17.81
CA ARG A 270 14.69 13.08 -17.90
C ARG A 270 15.88 12.19 -18.30
N GLY A 271 16.57 12.58 -19.37
CA GLY A 271 17.68 11.84 -19.96
C GLY A 271 17.26 11.06 -21.22
N LYS A 272 18.25 10.45 -21.88
CA LYS A 272 18.05 9.72 -23.14
C LYS A 272 17.49 8.31 -22.97
N GLU A 273 17.54 7.79 -21.76
CA GLU A 273 17.12 6.43 -21.38
C GLU A 273 16.21 6.49 -20.15
N ILE A 274 15.50 5.39 -19.90
CA ILE A 274 14.74 5.20 -18.66
C ILE A 274 15.73 5.24 -17.49
N PRO A 275 15.52 6.06 -16.46
CA PRO A 275 16.49 6.20 -15.37
C PRO A 275 16.74 4.87 -14.66
N GLN A 276 18.01 4.52 -14.43
CA GLN A 276 18.37 3.22 -13.87
C GLN A 276 17.73 2.96 -12.49
N PHE A 277 17.65 3.97 -11.63
CA PHE A 277 17.00 3.82 -10.31
C PHE A 277 15.50 3.46 -10.41
N VAL A 278 14.84 3.78 -11.53
CA VAL A 278 13.46 3.35 -11.79
C VAL A 278 13.42 1.87 -12.12
N LEU A 279 14.37 1.39 -12.92
CA LEU A 279 14.48 -0.03 -13.26
C LEU A 279 14.85 -0.87 -12.02
N ASP A 280 15.72 -0.35 -11.15
CA ASP A 280 16.19 -1.07 -9.97
C ASP A 280 15.11 -1.19 -8.88
N GLU A 281 14.31 -0.14 -8.67
CA GLU A 281 13.34 -0.06 -7.56
C GLU A 281 11.90 -0.41 -7.99
N CYS A 282 11.56 -0.24 -9.28
CA CYS A 282 10.21 -0.54 -9.80
C CYS A 282 10.21 -1.85 -10.60
N TYR A 283 9.99 -2.96 -9.89
CA TYR A 283 9.92 -4.30 -10.51
C TYR A 283 8.81 -4.43 -11.57
N ASP A 284 7.77 -3.62 -11.52
CA ASP A 284 6.70 -3.60 -12.53
C ASP A 284 7.21 -3.19 -13.92
N MET A 285 8.33 -2.49 -14.02
CA MET A 285 8.90 -2.09 -15.31
C MET A 285 9.09 -3.28 -16.25
N GLU A 286 9.40 -4.47 -15.71
CA GLU A 286 9.55 -5.71 -16.46
C GLU A 286 8.21 -6.28 -16.98
N LEU A 287 7.08 -5.88 -16.41
CA LEU A 287 5.74 -6.32 -16.83
C LEU A 287 5.25 -5.58 -18.08
N TYR A 288 5.94 -4.52 -18.47
CA TYR A 288 5.65 -3.73 -19.66
C TYR A 288 6.71 -3.94 -20.74
N GLU A 289 6.29 -3.88 -21.99
CA GLU A 289 7.19 -3.71 -23.13
C GLU A 289 7.42 -2.22 -23.36
N TRP A 290 8.67 -1.77 -23.26
CA TRP A 290 9.05 -0.37 -23.40
C TRP A 290 9.63 -0.11 -24.79
N LYS A 291 9.05 0.84 -25.52
CA LYS A 291 9.52 1.27 -26.85
C LYS A 291 9.77 2.76 -26.85
N LYS A 292 10.99 3.16 -27.18
CA LYS A 292 11.33 4.59 -27.32
C LYS A 292 10.54 5.18 -28.47
N VAL A 293 9.92 6.33 -28.23
CA VAL A 293 9.15 7.04 -29.24
C VAL A 293 10.10 7.66 -30.25
N ASP A 294 9.87 7.38 -31.53
CA ASP A 294 10.50 8.09 -32.62
C ASP A 294 9.70 9.37 -32.93
N VAL A 295 10.27 10.51 -32.54
CA VAL A 295 9.65 11.83 -32.75
C VAL A 295 9.73 12.27 -34.22
N SER A 296 10.52 11.59 -35.05
CA SER A 296 10.50 11.84 -36.50
C SER A 296 9.32 11.17 -37.21
N ASP A 297 8.72 10.15 -36.58
CA ASP A 297 7.55 9.44 -37.08
C ASP A 297 6.26 10.17 -36.69
N GLU A 298 5.59 10.75 -37.69
CA GLU A 298 4.34 11.49 -37.49
C GLU A 298 3.21 10.62 -36.93
N ALA A 299 3.19 9.31 -37.19
CA ALA A 299 2.20 8.40 -36.61
C ALA A 299 2.43 8.21 -35.10
N GLN A 300 3.70 8.10 -34.68
CA GLN A 300 4.04 7.99 -33.27
C GLN A 300 3.84 9.31 -32.52
N LYS A 301 4.18 10.45 -33.13
CA LYS A 301 3.82 11.77 -32.60
C LYS A 301 2.32 11.93 -32.40
N GLU A 302 1.53 11.52 -33.38
CA GLU A 302 0.09 11.60 -33.25
C GLU A 302 -0.40 10.68 -32.13
N ARG A 303 0.11 9.45 -32.03
CA ARG A 303 -0.17 8.57 -30.88
C ARG A 303 0.17 9.22 -29.54
N VAL A 304 1.30 9.92 -29.43
CA VAL A 304 1.66 10.71 -28.23
C VAL A 304 0.58 11.76 -27.93
N ASN A 305 0.14 12.53 -28.93
CA ASN A 305 -0.89 13.55 -28.76
C ASN A 305 -2.19 12.97 -28.21
N GLN A 306 -2.64 11.87 -28.80
CA GLN A 306 -3.86 11.16 -28.43
C GLN A 306 -3.82 10.65 -26.99
N MET A 307 -2.66 10.15 -26.55
CA MET A 307 -2.50 9.70 -25.16
C MET A 307 -2.49 10.86 -24.17
N ILE A 308 -1.82 11.97 -24.50
CA ILE A 308 -1.74 13.14 -23.61
C ILE A 308 -3.12 13.78 -23.42
N GLU A 309 -3.97 13.80 -24.46
CA GLU A 309 -5.31 14.42 -24.44
C GLU A 309 -6.46 13.52 -23.99
N ASP A 310 -6.20 12.26 -23.65
CA ASP A 310 -7.24 11.27 -23.31
C ASP A 310 -8.24 11.04 -24.45
N GLN A 311 -7.74 10.89 -25.68
CA GLN A 311 -8.61 10.71 -26.84
C GLN A 311 -9.51 9.48 -26.67
N GLU A 312 -10.80 9.67 -26.88
CA GLU A 312 -11.80 8.59 -26.92
C GLU A 312 -12.55 8.62 -28.26
N PRO A 313 -12.59 7.50 -29.01
CA PRO A 313 -11.92 6.22 -28.78
C PRO A 313 -10.40 6.29 -29.04
N PHE A 314 -9.62 5.46 -28.34
CA PHE A 314 -8.17 5.34 -28.54
C PHE A 314 -7.84 4.07 -29.32
N GLU A 315 -7.10 4.19 -30.43
CA GLU A 315 -6.77 3.07 -31.34
C GLU A 315 -8.01 2.26 -31.80
N GLY A 316 -9.18 2.89 -31.87
CA GLY A 316 -10.44 2.26 -32.27
C GLY A 316 -11.16 1.51 -31.14
N GLU A 317 -10.68 1.56 -29.91
CA GLU A 317 -11.29 0.95 -28.74
C GLU A 317 -11.75 2.01 -27.73
N ALA A 318 -12.78 1.67 -26.93
CA ALA A 318 -13.31 2.58 -25.91
C ALA A 318 -12.26 2.83 -24.81
N LEU A 319 -12.17 4.07 -24.34
CA LEU A 319 -11.27 4.45 -23.26
C LEU A 319 -12.01 4.29 -21.93
N LEU A 320 -11.62 3.32 -21.12
CA LEU A 320 -12.27 3.07 -19.84
C LEU A 320 -11.83 4.08 -18.77
N ASP A 321 -10.53 4.36 -18.69
CA ASP A 321 -9.97 5.34 -17.75
C ASP A 321 -8.59 5.81 -18.22
N ALA A 322 -8.20 6.99 -17.74
CA ALA A 322 -6.90 7.58 -18.02
C ALA A 322 -6.27 8.20 -16.77
N LYS A 323 -5.09 7.70 -16.38
CA LYS A 323 -4.37 8.14 -15.18
C LYS A 323 -3.10 8.89 -15.53
N CYS A 324 -2.94 10.08 -14.95
CA CYS A 324 -1.77 10.93 -15.14
C CYS A 324 -0.81 10.83 -13.95
N PHE A 325 0.48 10.67 -14.25
CA PHE A 325 1.59 10.75 -13.32
C PHE A 325 2.31 12.08 -13.48
N LYS A 326 2.29 12.90 -12.43
CA LYS A 326 2.90 14.22 -12.37
C LYS A 326 3.27 14.61 -10.95
#